data_AF-A0A2I1P8U5-F1
#
_entry.id   AF-A0A2I1P8U5-F1
#
_cell.length_a   1.000
_cell.length_b   1.000
_cell.length_c   1.000
_cell.angle_alpha   90.00
_cell.angle_beta   90.00
_cell.angle_gamma   90.00
#
_symmetry.space_group_name_H-M   'P 1'
#
loop_
_entity.id
_entity.type
_entity.pdbx_description
1 polymer ?
#
loop_
_entity_poly.entity_id
_entity_poly.type
_entity_poly.pdbx_seq_one_letter_code
_entity_poly.pdbx_strand_id
1 'polypeptide(L)'
;MTTPDTPAPTHEGARSWRAGWAVDLPGTLAPLRRGGGDPSSTVPAPGQLVLAANTPAGPGTLHVGVSRDGRTVEARAWGPAGAVRWLLDGVPELLGSLDRPEDLRPRHAVLQRAHARLSPGLRVVRTRRVWDALLPAVVEQ
;
A
#
# COMPACT_ATOMS: atom_id res chain seq x y z
N MET A 1 33.74 14.62 -5.07
CA MET A 1 33.12 14.68 -6.41
C MET A 1 32.56 13.29 -6.69
N THR A 2 31.33 13.03 -6.25
CA THR A 2 30.68 11.73 -6.39
C THR A 2 30.28 11.57 -7.86
N THR A 3 30.79 10.54 -8.52
CA THR A 3 30.37 10.18 -9.88
C THR A 3 28.84 10.08 -9.92
N PRO A 4 28.13 10.63 -10.93
CA PRO A 4 26.70 10.39 -11.05
C PRO A 4 26.52 8.88 -11.22
N ASP A 5 25.88 8.26 -10.23
CA ASP A 5 25.53 6.85 -10.26
C ASP A 5 24.67 6.63 -11.51
N THR A 6 25.11 5.77 -12.42
CA THR A 6 24.33 5.48 -13.62
C THR A 6 23.04 4.83 -13.16
N PRO A 7 21.85 5.38 -13.45
CA PRO A 7 20.61 4.78 -12.99
C PRO A 7 20.53 3.36 -13.53
N ALA A 8 20.36 2.39 -12.62
CA ALA A 8 20.16 1.01 -13.01
C ALA A 8 18.99 0.90 -14.01
N PRO A 9 19.04 -0.04 -14.96
CA PRO A 9 17.96 -0.20 -15.93
C PRO A 9 16.62 -0.38 -15.22
N THR A 10 15.63 0.42 -15.62
CA THR A 10 14.26 0.32 -15.11
C THR A 10 13.62 -0.94 -15.67
N HIS A 11 13.25 -1.85 -14.77
CA HIS A 11 12.46 -3.03 -15.07
C HIS A 11 10.99 -2.74 -14.79
N GLU A 12 10.11 -3.51 -15.43
CA GLU A 12 8.68 -3.56 -15.15
C GLU A 12 8.30 -4.99 -14.76
N GLY A 13 7.35 -5.11 -13.83
CA GLY A 13 6.72 -6.39 -13.51
C GLY A 13 5.27 -6.21 -13.09
N ALA A 14 4.49 -7.28 -13.23
CA ALA A 14 3.09 -7.31 -12.82
C ALA A 14 2.78 -8.56 -12.00
N ARG A 15 1.81 -8.45 -11.09
CA ARG A 15 1.28 -9.57 -10.32
C ARG A 15 -0.21 -9.38 -10.05
N SER A 16 -0.95 -10.46 -10.08
CA SER A 16 -2.31 -10.53 -9.55
C SER A 16 -2.32 -11.27 -8.21
N TRP A 17 -3.05 -10.76 -7.23
CA TRP A 17 -3.25 -11.40 -5.94
C TRP A 17 -4.75 -11.44 -5.61
N ARG A 18 -5.25 -12.61 -5.20
CA ARG A 18 -6.64 -12.78 -4.77
C ARG A 18 -6.72 -12.75 -3.26
N ALA A 19 -7.37 -11.73 -2.73
CA ALA A 19 -7.64 -11.58 -1.30
C ALA A 19 -8.76 -12.52 -0.84
N GLY A 20 -8.70 -12.93 0.44
CA GLY A 20 -9.76 -13.70 1.09
C GLY A 20 -11.00 -12.87 1.47
N TRP A 21 -10.97 -11.56 1.25
CA TRP A 21 -12.01 -10.59 1.61
C TRP A 21 -12.19 -9.56 0.49
N ALA A 22 -13.26 -8.77 0.57
CA ALA A 22 -13.47 -7.64 -0.35
C ALA A 22 -12.52 -6.49 0.05
N VAL A 23 -11.59 -6.11 -0.82
CA VAL A 23 -10.53 -5.14 -0.50
C VAL A 23 -11.09 -3.71 -0.53
N ASP A 24 -11.04 -3.01 0.60
CA ASP A 24 -11.23 -1.56 0.66
C ASP A 24 -9.88 -0.87 0.47
N LEU A 25 -9.47 -0.69 -0.80
CA LEU A 25 -8.18 -0.07 -1.13
C LEU A 25 -8.10 1.40 -0.68
N PRO A 26 -9.13 2.25 -0.91
CA PRO A 26 -9.13 3.62 -0.39
C PRO A 26 -9.01 3.70 1.12
N GLY A 27 -9.77 2.89 1.87
CA GLY A 27 -9.72 2.87 3.33
C GLY A 27 -8.38 2.34 3.86
N THR A 28 -7.90 1.23 3.28
CA THR A 28 -6.67 0.56 3.75
C THR A 28 -5.42 1.39 3.46
N LEU A 29 -5.33 2.05 2.30
CA LEU A 29 -4.14 2.82 1.90
C LEU A 29 -4.24 4.32 2.19
N ALA A 30 -5.37 4.81 2.70
CA ALA A 30 -5.54 6.20 3.12
C ALA A 30 -4.39 6.73 4.01
N PRO A 31 -3.86 5.96 4.99
CA PRO A 31 -2.76 6.44 5.85
C PRO A 31 -1.44 6.74 5.11
N LEU A 32 -1.28 6.24 3.87
CA LEU A 32 -0.08 6.50 3.07
C LEU A 32 -0.15 7.82 2.30
N ARG A 33 -1.32 8.46 2.23
CA ARG A 33 -1.55 9.66 1.44
C ARG A 33 -1.47 10.90 2.31
N ARG A 34 -0.64 11.87 1.91
CA ARG A 34 -0.49 13.16 2.61
C ARG A 34 -1.35 14.26 1.96
N GLY A 35 -2.63 13.94 1.73
CA GLY A 35 -3.59 14.83 1.06
C GLY A 35 -3.55 14.75 -0.46
N GLY A 36 -4.21 15.71 -1.12
CA GLY A 36 -4.35 15.73 -2.59
C GLY A 36 -3.10 16.18 -3.36
N GLY A 37 -2.17 16.89 -2.70
CA GLY A 37 -0.93 17.40 -3.27
C GLY A 37 0.31 16.58 -2.94
N ASP A 38 0.13 15.38 -2.39
CA ASP A 38 1.22 14.47 -2.02
C ASP A 38 1.99 14.01 -3.27
N PRO A 39 3.27 14.39 -3.44
CA PRO A 39 4.03 14.03 -4.64
C PRO A 39 4.42 12.53 -4.65
N SER A 40 4.29 11.85 -3.52
CA SER A 40 4.64 10.42 -3.39
C SER A 40 3.48 9.48 -3.72
N SER A 41 2.28 10.01 -3.97
CA SER A 41 1.10 9.21 -4.28
C SER A 41 0.19 9.86 -5.33
N THR A 42 -0.53 9.05 -6.10
CA THR A 42 -1.55 9.54 -7.03
C THR A 42 -2.67 8.51 -7.13
N VAL A 43 -3.91 8.98 -7.34
CA VAL A 43 -5.10 8.13 -7.56
C VAL A 43 -5.53 8.30 -9.01
N PRO A 44 -5.13 7.39 -9.94
CA PRO A 44 -5.47 7.53 -11.36
C PRO A 44 -6.96 7.35 -11.65
N ALA A 45 -7.63 6.52 -10.85
CA ALA A 45 -9.05 6.21 -10.95
C ALA A 45 -9.57 5.68 -9.60
N PRO A 46 -10.90 5.66 -9.37
CA PRO A 46 -11.48 5.03 -8.19
C PRO A 46 -11.00 3.58 -8.02
N GLY A 47 -10.57 3.22 -6.80
CA GLY A 47 -10.07 1.88 -6.50
C GLY A 47 -8.64 1.60 -6.98
N GLN A 48 -7.90 2.64 -7.38
CA GLN A 48 -6.48 2.54 -7.75
C GLN A 48 -5.61 3.48 -6.93
N LEU A 49 -4.34 3.12 -6.78
CA LEU A 49 -3.32 3.97 -6.15
C LEU A 49 -1.96 3.70 -6.79
N VAL A 50 -1.24 4.78 -7.07
CA VAL A 50 0.18 4.75 -7.43
C VAL A 50 0.97 5.34 -6.27
N LEU A 51 2.04 4.67 -5.87
CA LEU A 51 2.94 5.09 -4.79
C LEU A 51 4.39 5.02 -5.26
N ALA A 52 5.14 6.08 -4.97
CA ALA A 52 6.59 6.02 -4.95
C ALA A 52 7.06 5.32 -3.66
N ALA A 53 8.14 4.55 -3.74
CA ALA A 53 8.62 3.75 -2.65
C ALA A 53 10.15 3.62 -2.64
N ASN A 54 10.77 3.87 -1.48
CA ASN A 54 12.16 3.51 -1.25
C ASN A 54 12.21 2.08 -0.69
N THR A 55 12.67 1.14 -1.51
CA THR A 55 12.84 -0.26 -1.11
C THR A 55 14.30 -0.51 -0.69
N PRO A 56 14.59 -1.60 0.04
CA PRO A 56 15.98 -2.01 0.31
C PRO A 56 16.81 -2.26 -0.95
N ALA A 57 16.18 -2.50 -2.11
CA ALA A 57 16.82 -2.74 -3.39
C ALA A 57 16.80 -1.52 -4.33
N GLY A 58 16.54 -0.33 -3.79
CA GLY A 58 16.46 0.93 -4.54
C GLY A 58 15.03 1.49 -4.66
N PRO A 59 14.89 2.68 -5.25
CA PRO A 59 13.59 3.31 -5.43
C PRO A 59 12.76 2.56 -6.47
N GLY A 60 11.45 2.54 -6.29
CA GLY A 60 10.50 1.98 -7.23
C GLY A 60 9.13 2.62 -7.13
N THR A 61 8.31 2.38 -8.15
CA THR A 61 6.92 2.82 -8.21
C THR A 61 6.02 1.58 -8.17
N LEU A 62 4.95 1.64 -7.40
CA LEU A 62 3.93 0.59 -7.33
C LEU A 62 2.58 1.18 -7.72
N HIS A 63 1.95 0.62 -8.74
CA HIS A 63 0.55 0.83 -9.08
C HIS A 63 -0.26 -0.38 -8.62
N VAL A 64 -1.31 -0.14 -7.85
CA VAL A 64 -2.26 -1.17 -7.41
C VAL A 64 -3.67 -0.75 -7.78
N GLY A 65 -4.49 -1.73 -8.17
CA GLY A 65 -5.91 -1.56 -8.42
C GLY A 65 -6.70 -2.78 -7.99
N VAL A 66 -7.95 -2.58 -7.57
CA VAL A 66 -8.88 -3.68 -7.29
C VAL A 66 -9.77 -3.90 -8.50
N SER A 67 -9.94 -5.15 -8.93
CA SER A 67 -10.87 -5.54 -9.98
C SER A 67 -12.33 -5.36 -9.57
N ARG A 68 -13.24 -5.46 -10.55
CA ARG A 68 -14.68 -5.32 -10.32
C ARG A 68 -15.27 -6.34 -9.33
N ASP A 69 -14.65 -7.51 -9.18
CA ASP A 69 -15.08 -8.53 -8.19
C ASP A 69 -14.73 -8.14 -6.74
N GLY A 70 -14.00 -7.03 -6.54
CA GLY A 70 -13.61 -6.50 -5.24
C GLY A 70 -12.58 -7.34 -4.49
N ARG A 71 -12.08 -8.44 -5.05
CA ARG A 71 -11.20 -9.40 -4.35
C ARG A 71 -9.88 -9.65 -5.06
N THR A 72 -9.81 -9.37 -6.35
CA THR A 72 -8.55 -9.51 -7.09
C THR A 72 -7.85 -8.15 -7.16
N VAL A 73 -6.58 -8.14 -6.77
CA VAL A 73 -5.72 -6.97 -6.80
C VAL A 73 -4.74 -7.14 -7.93
N GLU A 74 -4.72 -6.19 -8.84
CA GLU A 74 -3.73 -6.09 -9.89
C GLU A 74 -2.66 -5.10 -9.46
N ALA A 75 -1.40 -5.54 -9.50
CA ALA A 75 -0.25 -4.74 -9.14
C ALA A 75 0.74 -4.70 -10.30
N ARG A 76 1.30 -3.51 -10.55
CA ARG A 76 2.43 -3.29 -11.46
C ARG A 76 3.49 -2.49 -10.74
N ALA A 77 4.75 -2.80 -10.99
CA ALA A 77 5.86 -2.09 -10.38
C ALA A 77 6.97 -1.79 -11.38
N TRP A 78 7.65 -0.67 -11.14
CA TRP A 78 8.77 -0.19 -11.94
C TRP A 78 9.96 0.16 -11.06
N GLY A 79 11.18 -0.09 -11.55
CA GLY A 79 12.43 0.24 -10.86
C GLY A 79 13.51 -0.82 -11.08
N PRO A 80 14.59 -0.85 -10.29
CA PRO A 80 15.54 -1.95 -10.31
C PRO A 80 14.85 -3.29 -10.11
N ALA A 81 15.36 -4.37 -10.73
CA ALA A 81 14.73 -5.69 -10.67
C ALA A 81 14.43 -6.16 -9.22
N GLY A 82 15.34 -5.87 -8.29
CA GLY A 82 15.13 -6.15 -6.86
C GLY A 82 13.98 -5.35 -6.23
N ALA A 83 13.84 -4.07 -6.59
CA ALA A 83 12.75 -3.21 -6.10
C ALA A 83 11.40 -3.67 -6.65
N VAL A 84 11.33 -4.02 -7.95
CA VAL A 84 10.12 -4.58 -8.58
C VAL A 84 9.67 -5.85 -7.85
N ARG A 85 10.58 -6.80 -7.65
CA ARG A 85 10.27 -8.04 -6.92
C ARG A 85 9.78 -7.75 -5.50
N TRP A 86 10.52 -6.92 -4.76
CA TRP A 86 10.19 -6.59 -3.37
C TRP A 86 8.80 -5.94 -3.25
N LEU A 87 8.46 -5.01 -4.15
CA LEU A 87 7.15 -4.35 -4.17
C LEU A 87 6.01 -5.33 -4.47
N LEU A 88 6.14 -6.13 -5.53
CA LEU A 88 5.10 -7.09 -5.93
C LEU A 88 4.91 -8.21 -4.91
N ASP A 89 5.99 -8.70 -4.29
CA ASP A 89 5.94 -9.67 -3.19
C ASP A 89 5.27 -9.09 -1.93
N GLY A 90 5.16 -7.77 -1.84
CA GLY A 90 4.58 -7.07 -0.70
C GLY A 90 3.12 -6.74 -0.74
N VAL A 91 2.47 -6.90 -1.88
CA VAL A 91 1.09 -6.47 -2.05
C VAL A 91 0.15 -7.12 -1.02
N PRO A 92 0.26 -8.43 -0.69
CA PRO A 92 -0.57 -9.00 0.37
C PRO A 92 -0.26 -8.39 1.75
N GLU A 93 1.02 -8.20 2.06
CA GLU A 93 1.58 -7.41 3.17
C GLU A 93 0.84 -6.08 3.36
N LEU A 94 0.99 -5.25 2.32
CA LEU A 94 0.51 -3.88 2.21
C LEU A 94 -0.99 -3.77 2.42
N LEU A 95 -1.75 -4.74 1.90
CA LEU A 95 -3.21 -4.76 1.99
C LEU A 95 -3.73 -5.55 3.21
N GLY A 96 -2.85 -5.87 4.16
CA GLY A 96 -3.23 -6.37 5.47
C GLY A 96 -3.57 -7.85 5.52
N SER A 97 -2.89 -8.69 4.71
CA SER A 97 -2.98 -10.15 4.83
C SER A 97 -2.54 -10.72 6.18
N LEU A 98 -1.88 -9.92 7.01
CA LEU A 98 -1.50 -10.24 8.38
C LEU A 98 -2.42 -9.62 9.44
N ASP A 99 -3.41 -8.83 9.03
CA ASP A 99 -4.39 -8.23 9.93
C ASP A 99 -5.51 -9.23 10.23
N ARG A 100 -5.95 -9.23 11.49
CA ARG A 100 -7.02 -10.11 12.01
C ARG A 100 -8.09 -9.26 12.68
N PRO A 101 -8.98 -8.62 11.91
CA PRO A 101 -10.04 -7.78 12.46
C PRO A 101 -10.94 -8.54 13.45
N GLU A 102 -11.10 -9.85 13.23
CA GLU A 102 -11.82 -10.77 14.10
C GLU A 102 -11.17 -10.98 15.47
N ASP A 103 -9.98 -10.44 15.75
CA ASP A 103 -9.38 -10.43 17.08
C ASP A 103 -9.74 -9.16 17.87
N LEU A 104 -10.22 -8.10 17.19
CA LEU A 104 -10.66 -6.87 17.85
C LEU A 104 -11.98 -7.10 18.61
N ARG A 105 -11.98 -6.79 19.92
CA ARG A 105 -13.16 -6.91 20.81
C ARG A 105 -13.55 -5.52 21.35
N PRO A 106 -14.25 -4.69 20.55
CA PRO A 106 -14.58 -3.33 20.97
C PRO A 106 -15.63 -3.35 22.10
N ARG A 107 -15.33 -2.68 23.22
CA ARG A 107 -16.23 -2.61 24.39
C ARG A 107 -17.22 -1.45 24.33
N HIS A 108 -16.85 -0.36 23.66
CA HIS A 108 -17.70 0.83 23.55
C HIS A 108 -18.62 0.75 22.32
N ALA A 109 -19.89 1.10 22.47
CA ALA A 109 -20.90 0.96 21.41
C ALA A 109 -20.57 1.72 20.11
N VAL A 110 -19.87 2.85 20.20
CA VAL A 110 -19.39 3.58 19.00
C VAL A 110 -18.35 2.77 18.22
N LEU A 111 -17.42 2.12 18.92
CA LEU A 111 -16.37 1.31 18.29
C LEU A 111 -16.95 0.02 17.72
N GLN A 112 -17.95 -0.60 18.37
CA GLN A 112 -18.66 -1.76 17.84
C GLN A 112 -19.33 -1.43 16.50
N ARG A 113 -20.05 -0.30 16.42
CA ARG A 113 -20.69 0.16 15.18
C ARG A 113 -19.68 0.47 14.09
N ALA A 114 -18.58 1.16 14.44
CA ALA A 114 -17.52 1.46 13.48
C ALA A 114 -16.84 0.19 12.95
N HIS A 115 -16.50 -0.74 13.84
CA HIS A 115 -15.89 -2.02 13.48
C HIS A 115 -16.82 -2.84 12.58
N ALA A 116 -18.09 -2.99 12.93
CA ALA A 116 -19.07 -3.70 12.09
C ALA A 116 -19.21 -3.10 10.69
N ARG A 117 -19.13 -1.77 10.55
CA ARG A 117 -19.22 -1.09 9.26
C ARG A 117 -17.96 -1.22 8.40
N LEU A 118 -16.77 -1.14 9.00
CA LEU A 118 -15.50 -1.02 8.28
C LEU A 118 -14.77 -2.36 8.10
N SER A 119 -14.88 -3.27 9.07
CA SER A 119 -14.16 -4.54 9.10
C SER A 119 -14.34 -5.47 7.90
N PRO A 120 -15.46 -5.46 7.13
CA PRO A 120 -15.59 -6.35 5.97
C PRO A 120 -14.49 -6.17 4.92
N GLY A 121 -13.94 -4.95 4.78
CA GLY A 121 -12.92 -4.68 3.77
C GLY A 121 -11.73 -3.83 4.18
N LEU A 122 -11.86 -3.02 5.24
CA LEU A 122 -10.74 -2.26 5.78
C LEU A 122 -9.73 -3.19 6.45
N ARG A 123 -8.45 -2.97 6.19
CA ARG A 123 -7.35 -3.64 6.89
C ARG A 123 -6.31 -2.63 7.37
N VAL A 124 -5.50 -3.05 8.33
CA VAL A 124 -4.31 -2.30 8.74
C VAL A 124 -3.21 -2.46 7.70
N VAL A 125 -2.75 -1.33 7.14
CA VAL A 125 -1.67 -1.28 6.15
C VAL A 125 -0.31 -1.67 6.76
N ARG A 126 0.49 -2.41 5.99
CA ARG A 126 1.88 -2.75 6.36
C ARG A 126 2.83 -2.54 5.19
N THR A 127 3.52 -1.41 5.20
CA THR A 127 4.44 -1.01 4.11
C THR A 127 5.75 -1.79 4.09
N ARG A 128 6.14 -2.38 5.24
CA ARG A 128 7.48 -2.96 5.49
C ARG A 128 8.62 -1.94 5.36
N ARG A 129 8.29 -0.66 5.52
CA ARG A 129 9.21 0.48 5.43
C ARG A 129 8.95 1.39 6.62
N VAL A 130 9.92 1.46 7.53
CA VAL A 130 9.81 2.28 8.76
C VAL A 130 9.69 3.77 8.39
N TRP A 131 10.45 4.22 7.39
CA TRP A 131 10.48 5.63 6.97
C TRP A 131 9.12 6.17 6.50
N ASP A 132 8.29 5.34 5.85
CA ASP A 132 6.94 5.73 5.39
C ASP A 132 6.02 6.16 6.55
N ALA A 133 6.25 5.62 7.75
CA ALA A 133 5.48 5.95 8.94
C ALA A 133 6.20 6.98 9.83
N LEU A 134 7.53 6.88 9.96
CA LEU A 134 8.33 7.70 10.86
C LEU A 134 8.41 9.16 10.41
N LEU A 135 8.81 9.42 9.16
CA LEU A 135 9.02 10.79 8.69
C LEU A 135 7.74 11.63 8.80
N PRO A 136 6.57 11.15 8.36
CA PRO A 136 5.36 11.93 8.49
C PRO A 136 4.93 12.13 9.94
N ALA A 137 5.09 11.10 10.80
CA ALA A 137 4.77 11.22 12.21
C ALA A 137 5.57 12.33 12.91
N VAL A 138 6.82 12.55 12.50
CA VAL A 138 7.68 13.64 13.03
C VAL A 138 7.27 15.01 12.48
N VAL A 139 7.02 15.12 11.16
CA VAL A 139 6.72 16.40 10.50
C VAL A 139 5.32 16.92 10.84
N GLU A 140 4.39 16.04 11.21
CA GLU A 140 3.01 16.39 11.56
C GLU A 140 2.80 16.75 13.05
N GLN A 141 3.86 16.74 13.87
CA GLN A 141 3.83 17.27 15.25
C GLN A 141 4.00 18.79 15.28
#